data_AF-A0A970IUH2-F1
#
_entry.id   AF-A0A970IUH2-F1
#
_cell.length_a   1.000
_cell.length_b   1.000
_cell.length_c   1.000
_cell.angle_alpha   90.00
_cell.angle_beta   90.00
_cell.angle_gamma   90.00
#
_symmetry.space_group_name_H-M   'P 1'
#
loop_
_entity.id
_entity.type
_entity.pdbx_description
1 polymer ?
#
loop_
_entity_poly.entity_id
_entity_poly.type
_entity_poly.pdbx_seq_one_letter_code
_entity_poly.pdbx_strand_id
1 'polypeptide(L)'
;SERTEETFKTLAQDEIVKIVALTEKEMIIENLIIARGFKDALVFLTDDSVTVLVEANELNPTNIAQIQDIVMRKTKLGANSIKIMKKD
;
A
#
# COMPACT_ATOMS: atom_id res chain seq x y z
N SER A 1 -16.01 23.80 23.72
CA SER A 1 -17.15 24.39 22.99
C SER A 1 -17.76 23.33 22.10
N GLU A 2 -19.08 23.29 21.91
CA GLU A 2 -19.76 22.32 21.03
C GLU A 2 -19.14 22.26 19.62
N ARG A 3 -18.69 23.41 19.11
CA ARG A 3 -17.92 23.54 17.85
C ARG A 3 -16.63 22.70 17.82
N THR A 4 -15.96 22.53 18.95
CA THR A 4 -14.75 21.71 19.06
C THR A 4 -15.11 20.22 18.92
N GLU A 5 -16.22 19.79 19.51
CA GLU A 5 -16.67 18.39 19.49
C GLU A 5 -17.21 17.96 18.12
N GLU A 6 -17.91 18.85 17.41
CA GLU A 6 -18.28 18.64 16.00
C GLU A 6 -17.05 18.57 15.10
N THR A 7 -16.05 19.45 15.30
CA THR A 7 -14.80 19.42 14.55
C THR A 7 -14.05 18.10 14.76
N PHE A 8 -13.98 17.61 16.01
CA PHE A 8 -13.37 16.31 16.32
C PHE A 8 -14.10 15.14 15.68
N LYS A 9 -15.44 15.17 15.63
CA LYS A 9 -16.24 14.13 14.95
C LYS A 9 -15.99 14.10 13.45
N THR A 10 -15.92 15.27 12.79
CA THR A 10 -15.65 15.35 11.35
C THR A 10 -14.23 14.90 11.02
N LEU A 11 -13.23 15.32 11.80
CA LEU A 11 -11.85 14.88 11.62
C LEU A 11 -11.71 13.35 11.76
N ALA A 12 -12.37 12.75 12.75
CA ALA A 12 -12.37 11.31 12.92
C ALA A 12 -13.05 10.58 11.74
N GLN A 13 -14.13 11.13 11.18
CA GLN A 13 -14.79 10.57 10.00
C GLN A 13 -13.89 10.65 8.76
N ASP A 14 -13.25 11.79 8.53
CA ASP A 14 -12.33 11.98 7.40
C ASP A 14 -11.14 11.03 7.50
N GLU A 15 -10.61 10.81 8.70
CA GLU A 15 -9.51 9.89 8.94
C GLU A 15 -9.91 8.43 8.70
N ILE A 16 -11.12 8.02 9.10
CA ILE A 16 -11.66 6.69 8.78
C ILE A 16 -11.79 6.52 7.27
N VAL A 17 -12.37 7.49 6.55
CA VAL A 17 -12.52 7.43 5.09
C VAL A 17 -11.15 7.29 4.41
N LYS A 18 -10.16 8.01 4.91
CA LYS A 18 -8.78 7.93 4.42
C LYS A 18 -8.18 6.54 4.65
N ILE A 19 -8.33 5.97 5.84
CA ILE A 19 -7.86 4.61 6.15
C ILE A 19 -8.51 3.59 5.21
N VAL A 20 -9.83 3.66 5.01
CA VAL A 20 -10.55 2.78 4.07
C VAL A 20 -9.99 2.90 2.66
N ALA A 21 -9.76 4.13 2.18
CA ALA A 21 -9.19 4.36 0.85
C ALA A 21 -7.75 3.84 0.71
N LEU A 22 -6.96 3.85 1.79
CA LEU A 22 -5.62 3.24 1.82
C LEU A 22 -5.73 1.72 1.78
N THR A 23 -6.60 1.12 2.59
CA THR A 23 -6.83 -0.34 2.62
C THR A 23 -7.34 -0.86 1.28
N GLU A 24 -8.27 -0.16 0.62
CA GLU A 24 -8.70 -0.54 -0.74
C GLU A 24 -7.53 -0.54 -1.73
N LYS A 25 -6.62 0.45 -1.64
CA LYS A 25 -5.43 0.50 -2.48
C LYS A 25 -4.45 -0.63 -2.17
N GLU A 26 -4.23 -0.95 -0.90
CA GLU A 26 -3.42 -2.10 -0.46
C GLU A 26 -3.92 -3.38 -1.14
N MET A 27 -5.22 -3.67 -0.98
CA MET A 27 -5.86 -4.85 -1.58
C MET A 27 -5.73 -4.88 -3.10
N ILE A 28 -5.89 -3.74 -3.78
CA ILE A 28 -5.73 -3.67 -5.24
C ILE A 28 -4.29 -3.99 -5.64
N ILE A 29 -3.30 -3.46 -4.92
CA ILE A 29 -1.89 -3.70 -5.21
C ILE A 29 -1.53 -5.17 -4.95
N GLU A 30 -1.95 -5.74 -3.82
CA GLU A 30 -1.75 -7.16 -3.48
C GLU A 30 -2.29 -8.08 -4.57
N ASN A 31 -3.54 -7.86 -4.98
CA ASN A 31 -4.18 -8.63 -6.04
C ASN A 31 -3.45 -8.51 -7.38
N LEU A 32 -2.93 -7.32 -7.71
CA LEU A 32 -2.14 -7.13 -8.93
C LEU A 32 -0.80 -7.86 -8.86
N ILE A 33 -0.17 -7.93 -7.69
CA ILE A 33 1.06 -8.70 -7.48
C ILE A 33 0.74 -10.19 -7.63
N ILE A 34 -0.28 -10.70 -6.96
CA ILE A 34 -0.69 -12.12 -7.08
C ILE A 34 -1.03 -12.48 -8.55
N ALA A 35 -1.73 -11.60 -9.26
CA ALA A 35 -2.05 -11.79 -10.68
C ALA A 35 -0.82 -11.86 -11.62
N ARG A 36 0.35 -11.40 -11.16
CA ARG A 36 1.63 -11.53 -11.88
C ARG A 36 2.32 -12.88 -11.64
N GLY A 37 1.77 -13.74 -10.79
CA GLY A 37 2.28 -15.08 -10.52
C GLY A 37 3.00 -15.22 -9.18
N PHE A 38 2.93 -14.22 -8.30
CA PHE A 38 3.39 -14.35 -6.92
C PHE A 38 2.36 -15.09 -6.08
N LYS A 39 2.82 -15.91 -5.13
CA LYS A 39 1.94 -16.79 -4.35
C LYS A 39 1.09 -16.00 -3.35
N ASP A 40 1.72 -15.03 -2.70
CA ASP A 40 1.07 -14.16 -1.72
C ASP A 40 1.79 -12.82 -1.69
N ALA A 41 1.05 -11.77 -1.33
CA ALA A 41 1.59 -10.42 -1.18
C ALA A 41 0.84 -9.70 -0.05
N LEU A 42 1.59 -9.01 0.80
CA LEU A 42 1.08 -8.11 1.82
C LEU A 42 1.62 -6.72 1.56
N VAL A 43 0.73 -5.73 1.53
CA VAL A 43 1.06 -4.35 1.22
C VAL A 43 0.61 -3.47 2.36
N PHE A 44 1.53 -2.69 2.89
CA PHE A 44 1.26 -1.66 3.88
C PHE A 44 1.48 -0.29 3.26
N LEU A 45 0.40 0.48 3.13
CA LEU A 45 0.40 1.87 2.69
C LEU A 45 0.28 2.79 3.88
N THR A 46 1.18 3.76 3.90
CA THR A 46 1.04 4.99 4.69
C THR A 46 0.88 6.15 3.70
N ASP A 47 0.74 7.37 4.22
CA ASP A 47 0.68 8.56 3.39
C ASP A 47 1.91 8.75 2.49
N ASP A 48 3.09 8.42 3.04
CA ASP A 48 4.37 8.79 2.44
C ASP A 48 5.22 7.58 2.01
N SER A 49 4.83 6.37 2.41
CA SER A 49 5.60 5.15 2.17
C SER A 49 4.75 3.93 1.90
N VAL A 50 5.32 2.99 1.16
CA VAL A 50 4.75 1.68 0.87
C VAL A 50 5.75 0.62 1.25
N THR A 51 5.31 -0.37 2.02
CA THR A 51 6.06 -1.59 2.26
C THR A 51 5.33 -2.76 1.62
N VAL A 52 6.02 -3.53 0.78
CA VAL A 52 5.49 -4.72 0.13
C VAL A 52 6.27 -5.93 0.58
N LEU A 53 5.58 -6.90 1.18
CA LEU A 53 6.10 -8.22 1.47
C LEU A 53 5.54 -9.19 0.43
N VAL A 54 6.41 -9.94 -0.24
CA VAL A 54 5.99 -10.89 -1.28
C VAL A 54 6.50 -12.29 -0.95
N GLU A 55 5.61 -13.27 -1.00
CA GLU A 55 6.00 -14.68 -0.92
C GLU A 55 6.52 -15.13 -2.29
N ALA A 56 7.84 -15.25 -2.38
CA ALA A 56 8.55 -15.69 -3.58
C ALA A 56 9.76 -16.55 -3.19
N ASN A 57 10.09 -17.56 -3.99
CA ASN A 57 11.32 -18.33 -3.80
C ASN A 57 12.54 -17.41 -3.87
N GLU A 58 12.61 -16.59 -4.93
CA GLU A 58 13.63 -15.57 -5.14
C GLU A 58 13.00 -14.25 -5.63
N LEU A 59 13.51 -13.13 -5.10
CA LEU A 59 13.24 -11.79 -5.61
C LEU A 59 14.39 -11.36 -6.52
N ASN A 60 14.23 -11.61 -7.82
CA ASN A 60 15.18 -11.11 -8.81
C ASN A 60 14.91 -9.62 -9.14
N PRO A 61 15.87 -8.90 -9.76
CA PRO A 61 15.68 -7.49 -10.11
C PRO A 61 14.48 -7.21 -11.01
N THR A 62 14.11 -8.14 -11.88
CA THR A 62 12.94 -8.03 -12.76
C THR A 62 11.63 -8.07 -11.95
N ASN A 63 11.53 -8.97 -10.98
CA ASN A 63 10.39 -9.09 -10.06
C ASN A 63 10.23 -7.80 -9.25
N ILE A 64 11.34 -7.28 -8.71
CA ILE A 64 11.37 -6.02 -7.96
C ILE A 64 10.89 -4.87 -8.84
N ALA A 65 11.41 -4.73 -10.06
CA ALA A 65 11.00 -3.68 -10.98
C ALA A 65 9.50 -3.76 -11.34
N GLN A 66 8.97 -4.96 -11.56
CA GLN A 66 7.55 -5.16 -11.85
C GLN A 66 6.65 -4.78 -10.68
N ILE A 67 6.99 -5.20 -9.47
CA ILE A 67 6.25 -4.85 -8.25
C ILE A 67 6.31 -3.33 -8.02
N GLN A 68 7.50 -2.75 -8.17
CA GLN A 68 7.74 -1.32 -8.00
C GLN A 68 6.90 -0.49 -8.98
N ASP A 69 6.84 -0.89 -10.26
CA ASP A 69 6.01 -0.24 -11.28
C ASP A 69 4.52 -0.26 -10.93
N ILE A 70 4.02 -1.38 -10.41
CA ILE A 70 2.61 -1.51 -9.99
C ILE A 70 2.32 -0.53 -8.85
N VAL A 71 3.18 -0.51 -7.82
CA VAL A 71 3.03 0.34 -6.65
C VAL A 71 3.09 1.82 -7.06
N MET A 72 4.11 2.24 -7.80
CA MET A 72 4.27 3.63 -8.25
C MET A 72 3.06 4.12 -9.05
N ARG A 73 2.52 3.30 -9.96
CA ARG A 73 1.35 3.68 -10.76
C ARG A 73 0.07 3.83 -9.93
N LYS A 74 -0.08 3.07 -8.85
CA LYS A 74 -1.27 3.09 -7.99
C LYS A 74 -1.19 4.15 -6.90
N THR A 75 0.00 4.43 -6.37
CA THR A 75 0.19 5.35 -5.24
C THR A 75 0.69 6.72 -5.66
N LYS A 76 1.29 6.85 -6.85
CA LYS A 76 2.03 8.04 -7.31
C LYS A 76 3.23 8.42 -6.43
N LEU A 77 3.63 7.52 -5.53
CA LEU A 77 4.84 7.69 -4.72
C LEU A 77 6.08 7.37 -5.56
N GLY A 78 7.18 8.03 -5.22
CA GLY A 78 8.46 7.76 -5.86
C GLY A 78 9.06 6.43 -5.39
N ALA A 79 9.99 5.91 -6.20
CA ALA A 79 10.77 4.71 -5.89
C ALA A 79 11.37 4.70 -4.47
N ASN A 80 11.87 5.85 -4.00
CA ASN A 80 12.52 5.97 -2.70
C ASN A 80 11.58 5.72 -1.51
N SER A 81 10.27 5.84 -1.72
CA SER A 81 9.24 5.60 -0.72
C SER A 81 8.73 4.14 -0.71
N ILE A 82 9.25 3.28 -1.60
CA ILE A 82 8.75 1.92 -1.79
C ILE A 82 9.82 0.94 -1.33
N LYS A 83 9.47 0.11 -0.34
CA LYS A 83 10.32 -0.97 0.16
C LYS A 83 9.71 -2.31 -0.21
N ILE A 84 10.45 -3.15 -0.94
CA ILE A 84 10.02 -4.50 -1.34
C ILE A 84 10.91 -5.50 -0.63
N MET A 85 10.29 -6.46 0.07
CA MET A 85 10.96 -7.48 0.86
C MET A 85 10.32 -8.84 0.60
N LYS A 86 11.10 -9.90 0.79
CA LYS A 86 10.58 -11.27 0.79
C LYS A 86 9.80 -11.48 2.09
N LYS A 87 8.66 -12.16 1.99
CA LYS A 87 7.95 -12.72 3.14
C LYS A 87 8.70 -13.99 3.56
N ASP A 88 9.29 -13.97 4.75
CA ASP A 88 9.96 -15.14 5.35
C ASP A 88 8.94 -16.22 5.76
#